data_AF-M4SZE4-F1
#
_entry.id   AF-M4SZE4-F1
#
_cell.length_a   1.000
_cell.length_b   1.000
_cell.length_c   1.000
_cell.angle_alpha   90.00
_cell.angle_beta   90.00
_cell.angle_gamma   90.00
#
_symmetry.space_group_name_H-M   'P 1'
#
loop_
_entity.id
_entity.type
_entity.pdbx_description
1 polymer ?
#
loop_
_entity_poly.entity_id
_entity_poly.type
_entity_poly.pdbx_seq_one_letter_code
_entity_poly.pdbx_strand_id
1 'polypeptide(L)'
;MINYLFAVALLIMQHAPNVEAAAQKGMLPIFWKPLCGLSEELDTKPHKAISGLQTAANKVDLMQRASIRARIYMLAKAGTKDESAAALAELYCSAKLANALSHLRTTSIQAAIDAASAAAYLKGHVDEYLSLWPNTKQTATNGCLLTDGGANPANKAATKIDSTECKLKLTGASSIGVAETHLTSVGFPTLAKAITADAQQHTGGNCPLTNGHGANGLGDGGALADGFSVLAGYLEIPNSAAPLNIKSVEKMEERHGN
;
A
#
# COMPACT_ATOMS: atom_id res chain seq x y z
N MET A 1 -48.79 21.88 27.83
CA MET A 1 -48.29 20.68 28.54
C MET A 1 -48.10 19.56 27.53
N ILE A 2 -46.94 19.50 26.88
CA ILE A 2 -46.49 18.38 26.03
C ILE A 2 -45.03 18.12 26.39
N ASN A 3 -44.85 17.07 27.19
CA ASN A 3 -43.74 16.11 27.29
C ASN A 3 -42.27 16.58 27.23
N TYR A 4 -41.71 16.79 28.43
CA TYR A 4 -40.29 16.76 28.79
C TYR A 4 -39.61 15.36 28.66
N LEU A 5 -40.20 14.42 27.91
CA LEU A 5 -39.74 13.02 27.85
C LEU A 5 -38.72 12.74 26.73
N PHE A 6 -38.41 13.72 25.87
CA PHE A 6 -37.38 13.57 24.82
C PHE A 6 -35.99 14.14 25.19
N ALA A 7 -35.87 14.84 26.32
CA ALA A 7 -34.62 15.50 26.71
C ALA A 7 -33.68 14.65 27.61
N VAL A 8 -34.15 13.48 28.09
CA VAL A 8 -33.38 12.65 29.04
C VAL A 8 -32.67 11.46 28.37
N ALA A 9 -33.01 11.13 27.11
CA ALA A 9 -32.38 10.02 26.39
C ALA A 9 -31.07 10.39 25.66
N LEU A 10 -30.69 11.67 25.58
CA LEU A 10 -29.49 12.13 24.88
C LEU A 10 -28.27 12.41 25.80
N LEU A 11 -28.37 12.06 27.09
CA LEU A 11 -27.34 12.36 28.10
C LEU A 11 -26.58 11.14 28.64
N ILE A 12 -26.74 9.96 28.04
CA ILE A 12 -26.01 8.73 28.43
C ILE A 12 -24.94 8.32 27.39
N MET A 13 -24.46 9.25 26.57
CA MET A 13 -23.28 9.03 25.69
C MET A 13 -22.05 9.84 26.13
N GLN A 14 -21.93 10.13 27.42
CA GLN A 14 -20.72 10.77 27.95
C GLN A 14 -20.18 9.88 29.05
N HIS A 15 -18.88 9.58 28.94
CA HIS A 15 -18.08 8.69 29.79
C HIS A 15 -18.09 7.20 29.39
N ALA A 16 -17.76 6.91 28.12
CA ALA A 16 -16.78 5.83 27.95
C ALA A 16 -15.48 6.36 28.58
N PRO A 17 -14.83 5.62 29.50
CA PRO A 17 -13.51 6.01 29.96
C PRO A 17 -12.61 6.05 28.72
N ASN A 18 -12.22 7.26 28.30
CA ASN A 18 -11.08 7.42 27.42
C ASN A 18 -9.90 6.91 28.24
N VAL A 19 -9.56 5.63 28.08
CA VAL A 19 -8.24 5.15 28.44
C VAL A 19 -7.31 5.92 27.52
N GLU A 20 -6.68 6.97 28.06
CA GLU A 20 -5.74 7.81 27.33
C GLU A 20 -4.71 6.89 26.68
N ALA A 21 -4.63 6.94 25.35
CA ALA A 21 -3.62 6.18 24.63
C ALA A 21 -2.23 6.56 25.15
N ALA A 22 -1.37 5.57 25.37
CA ALA A 22 -0.06 5.81 25.94
C ALA A 22 0.82 6.62 24.97
N ALA A 23 0.93 7.92 25.24
CA ALA A 23 1.74 8.82 24.43
C ALA A 23 3.23 8.50 24.55
N GLN A 24 4.00 8.79 23.50
CA GLN A 24 5.47 8.67 23.48
C GLN A 24 6.01 7.22 23.48
N LYS A 25 5.17 6.24 23.15
CA LYS A 25 5.49 4.81 23.22
C LYS A 25 5.64 4.17 21.85
N GLY A 26 6.40 3.08 21.81
CA GLY A 26 6.61 2.27 20.62
C GLY A 26 5.33 1.63 20.10
N MET A 27 5.35 1.28 18.81
CA MET A 27 4.22 0.69 18.12
C MET A 27 4.18 -0.82 18.35
N LEU A 28 3.01 -1.33 18.71
CA LEU A 28 2.74 -2.75 18.86
C LEU A 28 2.57 -3.44 17.49
N PRO A 29 2.71 -4.78 17.44
CA PRO A 29 2.62 -5.53 16.20
C PRO A 29 1.35 -5.37 15.39
N ILE A 30 0.22 -5.08 16.05
CA ILE A 30 -1.05 -4.81 15.36
C ILE A 30 -0.96 -3.58 14.43
N PHE A 31 -0.04 -2.64 14.69
CA PHE A 31 0.19 -1.49 13.83
C PHE A 31 1.22 -1.80 12.74
N TRP A 32 2.39 -2.34 13.10
CA TRP A 32 3.51 -2.44 12.17
C TRP A 32 3.52 -3.70 11.31
N LYS A 33 2.94 -4.83 11.76
CA LYS A 33 2.87 -6.07 10.93
C LYS A 33 2.06 -5.85 9.65
N PRO A 34 0.89 -5.18 9.68
CA PRO A 34 0.17 -4.83 8.45
C PRO A 34 0.96 -3.96 7.47
N LEU A 35 1.82 -3.06 7.96
CA LEU A 35 2.70 -2.26 7.11
C LEU A 35 3.76 -3.12 6.40
N CYS A 36 4.33 -4.11 7.09
CA CYS A 36 5.21 -5.10 6.46
C CYS A 36 4.46 -5.89 5.36
N GLY A 37 3.26 -6.37 5.65
CA GLY A 37 2.42 -7.06 4.66
C GLY A 37 2.09 -6.20 3.43
N LEU A 38 1.76 -4.92 3.66
CA LEU A 38 1.54 -3.96 2.58
C LEU A 38 2.82 -3.73 1.76
N SER A 39 3.97 -3.53 2.39
CA SER A 39 5.26 -3.38 1.70
C SER A 39 5.58 -4.58 0.82
N GLU A 40 5.37 -5.80 1.32
CA GLU A 40 5.59 -7.03 0.55
C GLU A 40 4.60 -7.17 -0.61
N GLU A 41 3.34 -6.74 -0.45
CA GLU A 41 2.39 -6.76 -1.55
C GLU A 41 2.72 -5.71 -2.63
N LEU A 42 3.09 -4.49 -2.23
CA LEU A 42 3.46 -3.41 -3.15
C LEU A 42 4.68 -3.77 -4.00
N ASP A 43 5.59 -4.61 -3.47
CA ASP A 43 6.74 -5.15 -4.19
C ASP A 43 6.35 -5.93 -5.46
N THR A 44 5.14 -6.49 -5.48
CA THR A 44 4.65 -7.32 -6.59
C THR A 44 3.91 -6.56 -7.69
N LYS A 45 3.56 -5.28 -7.47
CA LYS A 45 2.78 -4.51 -8.44
C LYS A 45 3.57 -4.22 -9.73
N PRO A 46 4.87 -3.81 -9.68
CA PRO A 46 5.68 -3.69 -10.89
C PRO A 46 5.83 -5.02 -11.65
N HIS A 47 5.88 -6.14 -10.95
CA HIS A 47 5.97 -7.49 -11.53
C HIS A 47 4.70 -7.84 -12.31
N LYS A 48 3.53 -7.58 -11.71
CA LYS A 48 2.22 -7.75 -12.34
C LYS A 48 2.06 -6.86 -13.58
N ALA A 49 2.55 -5.62 -13.54
CA ALA A 49 2.56 -4.72 -14.69
C ALA A 49 3.37 -5.29 -15.87
N ILE A 50 4.60 -5.78 -15.61
CA ILE A 50 5.45 -6.41 -16.63
C ILE A 50 4.78 -7.67 -17.21
N SER A 51 4.26 -8.55 -16.35
CA SER A 51 3.57 -9.77 -16.79
C SER A 51 2.35 -9.49 -17.65
N GLY A 52 1.56 -8.46 -17.30
CA GLY A 52 0.41 -8.00 -18.07
C GLY A 52 0.79 -7.49 -19.46
N LEU A 53 1.84 -6.67 -19.55
CA LEU A 53 2.34 -6.15 -20.82
C LEU A 53 2.94 -7.24 -21.72
N GLN A 54 3.70 -8.18 -21.16
CA GLN A 54 4.21 -9.35 -21.89
C GLN A 54 3.08 -10.23 -22.42
N THR A 55 2.04 -10.46 -21.61
CA THR A 55 0.85 -11.20 -22.03
C THR A 55 0.13 -10.50 -23.17
N ALA A 56 0.01 -9.17 -23.13
CA ALA A 56 -0.60 -8.40 -24.20
C ALA A 56 0.25 -8.46 -25.50
N ALA A 57 1.57 -8.35 -25.39
CA ALA A 57 2.48 -8.49 -26.53
C ALA A 57 2.39 -9.88 -27.19
N ASN A 58 2.29 -10.94 -26.39
CA ASN A 58 2.11 -12.30 -26.90
C ASN A 58 0.79 -12.46 -27.68
N LYS A 59 -0.30 -11.83 -27.21
CA LYS A 59 -1.59 -11.82 -27.92
C LYS A 59 -1.52 -11.07 -29.25
N VAL A 60 -0.76 -9.97 -29.29
CA VAL A 60 -0.47 -9.21 -30.53
C VAL A 60 0.28 -10.09 -31.53
N ASP A 61 1.36 -10.75 -31.12
CA ASP A 61 2.13 -11.66 -32.00
C ASP A 61 1.27 -12.80 -32.53
N LEU A 62 0.43 -13.41 -31.68
CA LEU A 62 -0.49 -14.47 -32.11
C LEU A 62 -1.47 -13.99 -33.19
N MET A 63 -2.09 -12.82 -33.01
CA MET A 63 -3.02 -12.25 -33.97
C MET A 63 -2.33 -11.86 -35.28
N GLN A 64 -1.10 -11.33 -35.20
CA GLN A 64 -0.30 -11.04 -36.38
C GLN A 64 0.02 -12.31 -37.18
N ARG A 65 0.43 -13.40 -36.51
CA ARG A 65 0.65 -14.69 -37.16
C ARG A 65 -0.62 -15.24 -37.81
N ALA A 66 -1.76 -15.13 -37.14
CA ALA A 66 -3.04 -15.56 -37.68
C ALA A 66 -3.42 -14.76 -38.94
N SER A 67 -3.26 -13.43 -38.91
CA SER A 67 -3.47 -12.55 -40.06
C SER A 67 -2.58 -12.94 -41.25
N ILE A 68 -1.29 -13.15 -41.01
CA ILE A 68 -0.34 -13.53 -42.07
C ILE A 68 -0.70 -14.90 -42.66
N ARG A 69 -1.04 -15.89 -41.82
CA ARG A 69 -1.47 -17.22 -42.28
C ARG A 69 -2.73 -17.15 -43.13
N ALA A 70 -3.74 -16.39 -42.68
CA ALA A 70 -4.98 -16.18 -43.42
C ALA A 70 -4.70 -15.51 -44.78
N ARG A 71 -3.81 -14.51 -44.82
CA ARG A 71 -3.40 -13.85 -46.06
C ARG A 71 -2.68 -14.79 -47.02
N ILE A 72 -1.74 -15.60 -46.53
CA ILE A 72 -1.02 -16.59 -47.36
C ILE A 72 -2.02 -17.60 -47.93
N TYR A 73 -2.95 -18.10 -47.10
CA TYR A 73 -3.95 -19.07 -47.54
C TYR A 73 -4.91 -18.47 -48.57
N MET A 74 -5.36 -17.23 -48.36
CA MET A 74 -6.17 -16.48 -49.33
C MET A 74 -5.46 -16.40 -50.70
N LEU A 75 -4.19 -15.99 -50.73
CA LEU A 75 -3.40 -15.91 -51.97
C LEU A 75 -3.20 -17.28 -52.61
N ALA A 76 -2.98 -18.33 -51.83
CA ALA A 76 -2.81 -19.70 -52.32
C ALA A 76 -4.10 -20.33 -52.86
N LYS A 77 -5.26 -19.79 -52.47
CA LYS A 77 -6.61 -20.27 -52.84
C LYS A 77 -7.37 -19.28 -53.72
N ALA A 78 -6.68 -18.32 -54.33
CA ALA A 78 -7.26 -17.34 -55.21
C ALA A 78 -8.10 -18.00 -56.33
N GLY A 79 -9.31 -17.48 -56.56
CA GLY A 79 -10.27 -18.01 -57.52
C GLY A 79 -11.03 -19.26 -57.06
N THR A 80 -10.82 -19.73 -55.82
CA THR A 80 -11.58 -20.85 -55.24
C THR A 80 -12.60 -20.35 -54.21
N LYS A 81 -13.57 -21.21 -53.85
CA LYS A 81 -14.58 -20.90 -52.82
C LYS A 81 -14.00 -20.57 -51.43
N ASP A 82 -12.75 -20.98 -51.16
CA ASP A 82 -12.12 -20.80 -49.84
C ASP A 82 -11.42 -19.44 -49.69
N GLU A 83 -11.24 -18.69 -50.80
CA GLU A 83 -10.60 -17.36 -50.80
C GLU A 83 -11.33 -16.38 -49.88
N SER A 84 -12.66 -16.27 -50.01
CA SER A 84 -13.45 -15.30 -49.26
C SER A 84 -13.44 -15.56 -47.75
N ALA A 85 -13.41 -16.83 -47.34
CA ALA A 85 -13.33 -17.20 -45.92
C ALA A 85 -11.97 -16.81 -45.33
N ALA A 86 -10.88 -17.02 -46.08
CA ALA A 86 -9.54 -16.63 -45.67
C ALA A 86 -9.36 -15.10 -45.66
N ALA A 87 -9.95 -14.39 -46.61
CA ALA A 87 -9.96 -12.93 -46.64
C ALA A 87 -10.69 -12.34 -45.42
N LEU A 88 -11.83 -12.92 -45.03
CA LEU A 88 -12.56 -12.49 -43.84
C LEU A 88 -11.76 -12.75 -42.55
N ALA A 89 -11.08 -13.89 -42.46
CA ALA A 89 -10.22 -14.21 -41.32
C ALA A 89 -9.02 -13.25 -41.21
N GLU A 90 -8.41 -12.88 -42.35
CA GLU A 90 -7.34 -11.88 -42.41
C GLU A 90 -7.83 -10.52 -41.91
N LEU A 91 -8.95 -10.04 -42.45
CA LEU A 91 -9.54 -8.74 -42.09
C LEU A 91 -9.89 -8.69 -40.59
N TYR A 92 -10.46 -9.77 -40.06
CA TYR A 92 -10.77 -9.86 -38.64
C TYR A 92 -9.50 -9.79 -37.77
N CYS A 93 -8.48 -10.58 -38.10
CA CYS A 93 -7.24 -10.62 -37.33
C CYS A 93 -6.47 -9.29 -37.41
N SER A 94 -6.38 -8.67 -38.60
CA SER A 94 -5.71 -7.39 -38.80
C SER A 94 -6.43 -6.24 -38.08
N ALA A 95 -7.77 -6.21 -38.09
CA ALA A 95 -8.54 -5.23 -37.33
C ALA A 95 -8.35 -5.40 -35.81
N LYS A 96 -8.37 -6.64 -35.31
CA LYS A 96 -8.10 -6.92 -33.89
C LYS A 96 -6.66 -6.56 -33.50
N LEU A 97 -5.69 -6.83 -34.36
CA LEU A 97 -4.29 -6.45 -34.18
C LEU A 97 -4.13 -4.93 -34.07
N ALA A 98 -4.71 -4.18 -35.01
CA ALA A 98 -4.65 -2.71 -35.01
C ALA A 98 -5.28 -2.12 -33.74
N ASN A 99 -6.45 -2.63 -33.34
CA ASN A 99 -7.11 -2.19 -32.11
C ASN A 99 -6.29 -2.53 -30.85
N ALA A 100 -5.70 -3.73 -30.78
CA ALA A 100 -4.87 -4.14 -29.65
C ALA A 100 -3.60 -3.27 -29.53
N LEU A 101 -2.93 -2.99 -30.66
CA LEU A 101 -1.75 -2.12 -30.70
C LEU A 101 -2.11 -0.68 -30.32
N SER A 102 -3.23 -0.16 -30.80
CA SER A 102 -3.74 1.16 -30.42
C SER A 102 -4.00 1.23 -28.93
N HIS A 103 -4.76 0.28 -28.36
CA HIS A 103 -5.07 0.24 -26.94
C HIS A 103 -3.82 0.08 -26.05
N LEU A 104 -2.84 -0.72 -26.50
CA LEU A 104 -1.55 -0.82 -25.81
C LEU A 104 -0.84 0.51 -25.75
N ARG A 105 -0.75 1.21 -26.89
CA ARG A 105 -0.04 2.48 -27.02
C ARG A 105 -0.72 3.63 -26.29
N THR A 106 -2.05 3.70 -26.29
CA THR A 106 -2.78 4.85 -25.75
C THR A 106 -3.18 4.69 -24.29
N THR A 107 -3.29 3.45 -23.79
CA THR A 107 -3.96 3.19 -22.52
C THR A 107 -3.18 2.23 -21.63
N SER A 108 -2.91 1.01 -22.10
CA SER A 108 -2.41 -0.06 -21.22
C SER A 108 -0.99 0.19 -20.71
N ILE A 109 -0.09 0.73 -21.54
CA ILE A 109 1.29 1.00 -21.12
C ILE A 109 1.32 2.08 -20.04
N GLN A 110 0.61 3.20 -20.26
CA GLN A 110 0.58 4.30 -19.30
C GLN A 110 0.01 3.85 -17.95
N ALA A 111 -1.15 3.18 -17.96
CA ALA A 111 -1.77 2.68 -16.72
C ALA A 111 -0.87 1.68 -15.97
N ALA A 112 -0.14 0.82 -16.69
CA ALA A 112 0.79 -0.13 -16.09
C ALA A 112 1.99 0.57 -15.43
N ILE A 113 2.53 1.61 -16.09
CA ILE A 113 3.63 2.42 -15.54
C ILE A 113 3.15 3.20 -14.32
N ASP A 114 2.02 3.89 -14.41
CA ASP A 114 1.48 4.70 -13.32
C ASP A 114 1.22 3.85 -12.07
N ALA A 115 0.61 2.68 -12.23
CA ALA A 115 0.36 1.76 -11.13
C ALA A 115 1.67 1.23 -10.52
N ALA A 116 2.66 0.86 -11.34
CA ALA A 116 3.95 0.38 -10.87
C ALA A 116 4.74 1.46 -10.13
N SER A 117 4.76 2.69 -10.67
CA SER A 117 5.44 3.84 -10.08
C SER A 117 4.78 4.27 -8.77
N ALA A 118 3.44 4.34 -8.72
CA ALA A 118 2.70 4.68 -7.50
C ALA A 118 2.96 3.63 -6.40
N ALA A 119 2.94 2.34 -6.75
CA ALA A 119 3.22 1.27 -5.80
C ALA A 119 4.66 1.32 -5.27
N ALA A 120 5.65 1.53 -6.16
CA ALA A 120 7.04 1.64 -5.78
C ALA A 120 7.30 2.86 -4.89
N TYR A 121 6.67 4.00 -5.20
CA TYR A 121 6.76 5.22 -4.40
C TYR A 121 6.19 5.01 -2.99
N LEU A 122 4.98 4.45 -2.87
CA LEU A 122 4.37 4.15 -1.58
C LEU A 122 5.17 3.12 -0.79
N LYS A 123 5.67 2.07 -1.45
CA LYS A 123 6.56 1.08 -0.82
C LYS A 123 7.80 1.75 -0.24
N GLY A 124 8.42 2.70 -0.95
CA GLY A 124 9.56 3.45 -0.44
C GLY A 124 9.27 4.18 0.88
N HIS A 125 8.12 4.85 0.99
CA HIS A 125 7.70 5.51 2.24
C HIS A 125 7.47 4.53 3.39
N VAL A 126 6.86 3.38 3.10
CA VAL A 126 6.62 2.33 4.09
C VAL A 126 7.94 1.67 4.51
N ASP A 127 8.81 1.37 3.55
CA ASP A 127 10.10 0.74 3.77
C ASP A 127 11.03 1.63 4.58
N GLU A 128 11.03 2.95 4.33
CA GLU A 128 11.85 3.88 5.10
C GLU A 128 11.44 3.92 6.58
N TYR A 129 10.13 4.01 6.85
CA TYR A 129 9.61 3.93 8.22
C TYR A 129 10.04 2.61 8.88
N LEU A 130 9.83 1.48 8.20
CA LEU A 130 10.16 0.15 8.71
C LEU A 130 11.66 -0.15 8.68
N SER A 131 12.49 0.68 8.05
CA SER A 131 13.95 0.56 8.09
C SER A 131 14.51 1.26 9.32
N LEU A 132 13.96 2.42 9.68
CA LEU A 132 14.42 3.26 10.78
C LEU A 132 13.87 2.81 12.13
N TRP A 133 12.55 2.63 12.24
CA TRP A 133 11.87 2.41 13.52
C TRP A 133 12.31 1.15 14.30
N PRO A 134 12.53 -0.03 13.69
CA PRO A 134 13.04 -1.17 14.45
C PRO A 134 14.48 -1.00 14.94
N ASN A 135 15.25 -0.07 14.34
CA ASN A 135 16.61 0.24 14.75
C ASN A 135 16.66 1.32 15.83
N THR A 136 15.59 2.12 16.00
CA THR A 136 15.48 3.07 17.11
C THR A 136 15.03 2.34 18.37
N LYS A 137 15.98 1.65 19.01
CA LYS A 137 15.77 0.87 20.23
C LYS A 137 16.98 0.90 21.15
N GLN A 138 16.69 0.74 22.44
CA GLN A 138 17.65 0.33 23.47
C GLN A 138 17.69 -1.20 23.54
N THR A 139 18.72 -1.75 24.17
CA THR A 139 19.00 -3.20 24.13
C THR A 139 17.86 -4.10 24.63
N ALA A 140 17.05 -3.67 25.61
CA ALA A 140 16.07 -4.55 26.25
C ALA A 140 14.75 -3.90 26.70
N THR A 141 14.55 -2.59 26.52
CA THR A 141 13.44 -1.88 27.19
C THR A 141 12.69 -0.96 26.24
N ASN A 142 13.35 0.09 25.76
CA ASN A 142 12.73 1.13 24.93
C ASN A 142 12.95 0.85 23.45
N GLY A 143 11.95 1.11 22.61
CA GLY A 143 12.03 0.87 21.18
C GLY A 143 10.81 1.37 20.43
N CYS A 144 11.00 1.70 19.16
CA CYS A 144 9.94 2.26 18.33
C CYS A 144 9.04 1.22 17.68
N LEU A 145 9.53 0.01 17.40
CA LEU A 145 8.70 -1.15 17.14
C LEU A 145 8.86 -2.15 18.30
N LEU A 146 7.75 -2.65 18.81
CA LEU A 146 7.69 -3.55 19.96
C LEU A 146 7.19 -4.94 19.57
N THR A 147 7.54 -5.94 20.37
CA THR A 147 6.99 -7.31 20.27
C THR A 147 5.56 -7.37 20.81
N ASP A 148 4.91 -8.51 20.64
CA ASP A 148 3.63 -8.80 21.30
C ASP A 148 3.81 -8.69 22.83
N GLY A 149 2.93 -7.95 23.51
CA GLY A 149 3.05 -7.63 24.94
C GLY A 149 3.91 -6.41 25.29
N GLY A 150 4.56 -5.76 24.31
CA GLY A 150 5.09 -4.40 24.43
C GLY A 150 6.27 -4.16 25.38
N ALA A 151 6.79 -5.21 26.02
CA ALA A 151 7.92 -5.12 26.95
C ALA A 151 9.30 -5.08 26.27
N ASN A 152 9.39 -5.60 25.03
CA ASN A 152 10.65 -5.73 24.31
C ASN A 152 10.58 -5.06 22.93
N PRO A 153 11.69 -4.47 22.44
CA PRO A 153 11.79 -4.04 21.07
C PRO A 153 11.76 -5.21 20.07
N ALA A 154 11.09 -5.02 18.94
CA ALA A 154 11.12 -5.96 17.83
C ALA A 154 12.54 -6.08 17.24
N ASN A 155 12.90 -7.27 16.78
CA ASN A 155 14.20 -7.53 16.18
C ASN A 155 14.15 -7.59 14.66
N LYS A 156 14.91 -6.73 14.00
CA LYS A 156 15.11 -6.79 12.55
C LYS A 156 16.22 -7.79 12.22
N ALA A 157 15.94 -8.76 11.36
CA ALA A 157 16.90 -9.75 10.91
C ALA A 157 16.67 -10.08 9.43
N ALA A 158 17.68 -9.83 8.59
CA ALA A 158 17.65 -10.11 7.15
C ALA A 158 16.37 -9.59 6.45
N THR A 159 15.40 -10.47 6.18
CA THR A 159 14.14 -10.16 5.50
C THR A 159 12.94 -10.04 6.44
N LYS A 160 13.17 -10.06 7.76
CA LYS A 160 12.10 -10.11 8.75
C LYS A 160 12.23 -9.01 9.80
N ILE A 161 11.09 -8.60 10.33
CA ILE A 161 10.97 -7.94 11.62
C ILE A 161 10.24 -8.93 12.54
N ASP A 162 10.92 -9.36 13.60
CA ASP A 162 10.62 -10.56 14.38
C ASP A 162 10.40 -11.78 13.47
N SER A 163 9.18 -12.32 13.48
CA SER A 163 8.76 -13.45 12.66
C SER A 163 8.06 -13.05 11.35
N THR A 164 7.84 -11.75 11.13
CA THR A 164 7.04 -11.23 10.01
C THR A 164 7.93 -10.89 8.82
N GLU A 165 7.60 -11.39 7.63
CA GLU A 165 8.30 -11.02 6.39
C GLU A 165 8.15 -9.52 6.12
N CYS A 166 9.30 -8.89 5.87
CA CYS A 166 9.47 -7.45 5.76
C CYS A 166 10.85 -7.19 5.13
N LYS A 167 10.97 -7.39 3.80
CA LYS A 167 12.26 -7.38 3.09
C LYS A 167 12.89 -6.00 2.98
N LEU A 168 12.05 -4.95 3.03
CA LEU A 168 12.46 -3.54 2.96
C LEU A 168 13.35 -3.22 1.76
N LYS A 169 13.01 -3.81 0.62
CA LYS A 169 13.67 -3.58 -0.66
C LYS A 169 12.70 -3.91 -1.78
N LEU A 170 12.92 -3.29 -2.93
CA LEU A 170 12.27 -3.69 -4.17
C LEU A 170 12.94 -4.97 -4.71
N THR A 171 12.16 -6.01 -5.00
CA THR A 171 12.67 -7.22 -5.64
C THR A 171 12.64 -7.09 -7.17
N GLY A 172 13.60 -7.72 -7.83
CA GLY A 172 13.70 -7.73 -9.29
C GLY A 172 12.49 -8.38 -9.95
N ALA A 173 12.20 -7.99 -11.19
CA ALA A 173 11.02 -8.40 -11.93
C ALA A 173 10.80 -9.92 -11.94
N SER A 174 9.66 -10.36 -11.40
CA SER A 174 9.14 -11.72 -11.51
C SER A 174 7.76 -11.72 -12.20
N SER A 175 7.25 -12.90 -12.56
CA SER A 175 5.87 -13.09 -13.06
C SER A 175 4.91 -13.62 -11.99
N ILE A 176 5.38 -13.75 -10.75
CA ILE A 176 4.60 -14.30 -9.64
C ILE A 176 3.72 -13.20 -9.04
N GLY A 177 2.40 -13.35 -9.19
CA GLY A 177 1.43 -12.56 -8.44
C GLY A 177 1.29 -13.06 -7.00
N VAL A 178 1.14 -12.14 -6.06
CA VAL A 178 0.73 -12.44 -4.68
C VAL A 178 -0.74 -12.07 -4.50
N ALA A 179 -1.45 -12.77 -3.62
CA ALA A 179 -2.83 -12.44 -3.28
C ALA A 179 -2.91 -11.02 -2.69
N GLU A 180 -3.87 -10.23 -3.15
CA GLU A 180 -4.07 -8.85 -2.71
C GLU A 180 -4.87 -8.85 -1.40
N THR A 181 -4.19 -8.79 -0.26
CA THR A 181 -4.82 -8.82 1.08
C THR A 181 -4.62 -7.54 1.86
N HIS A 182 -3.63 -6.72 1.50
CA HIS A 182 -3.27 -5.47 2.17
C HIS A 182 -3.66 -4.23 1.36
N LEU A 183 -3.72 -4.35 0.02
CA LEU A 183 -4.26 -3.32 -0.87
C LEU A 183 -5.34 -3.93 -1.76
N THR A 184 -6.59 -3.53 -1.52
CA THR A 184 -7.78 -4.03 -2.22
C THR A 184 -8.48 -2.89 -2.97
N SER A 185 -9.52 -3.21 -3.74
CA SER A 185 -10.37 -2.20 -4.40
C SER A 185 -11.10 -1.26 -3.42
N VAL A 186 -11.23 -1.65 -2.15
CA VAL A 186 -11.84 -0.83 -1.08
C VAL A 186 -10.79 -0.10 -0.23
N GLY A 187 -9.52 -0.11 -0.65
CA GLY A 187 -8.41 0.54 0.06
C GLY A 187 -7.56 -0.44 0.86
N PHE A 188 -7.18 -0.05 2.07
CA PHE A 188 -6.18 -0.73 2.91
C PHE A 188 -6.82 -1.41 4.14
N PRO A 189 -7.45 -2.60 3.99
CA PRO A 189 -8.33 -3.16 5.02
C PRO A 189 -7.62 -3.61 6.30
N THR A 190 -6.31 -3.86 6.21
CA THR A 190 -5.50 -4.39 7.33
C THR A 190 -4.79 -3.29 8.12
N LEU A 191 -4.72 -2.06 7.61
CA LEU A 191 -4.11 -0.96 8.33
C LEU A 191 -5.01 -0.51 9.49
N ALA A 192 -4.37 -0.13 10.59
CA ALA A 192 -5.08 0.47 11.72
C ALA A 192 -5.78 1.76 11.26
N LYS A 193 -6.96 2.05 11.83
CA LYS A 193 -7.73 3.26 11.48
C LYS A 193 -7.62 4.37 12.50
N ALA A 194 -7.19 4.03 13.71
CA ALA A 194 -7.02 4.93 14.82
C ALA A 194 -6.02 4.34 15.81
N ILE A 195 -5.43 5.21 16.63
CA ILE A 195 -4.69 4.82 17.82
C ILE A 195 -5.68 4.89 18.98
N THR A 196 -5.97 3.75 19.60
CA THR A 196 -6.99 3.64 20.65
C THR A 196 -6.39 2.96 21.87
N ALA A 197 -6.31 3.70 22.99
CA ALA A 197 -5.73 3.20 24.24
C ALA A 197 -4.38 2.51 24.01
N ASP A 198 -4.18 1.33 24.59
CA ASP A 198 -2.95 0.54 24.48
C ASP A 198 -2.98 -0.51 23.35
N ALA A 199 -3.89 -0.38 22.39
CA ALA A 199 -4.01 -1.38 21.33
C ALA A 199 -2.87 -1.29 20.32
N GLN A 200 -2.54 -0.09 19.84
CA GLN A 200 -1.49 0.15 18.84
C GLN A 200 -0.17 0.64 19.45
N GLN A 201 -0.22 1.17 20.67
CA GLN A 201 0.94 1.58 21.45
C GLN A 201 0.91 0.85 22.80
N HIS A 202 2.04 0.45 23.35
CA HIS A 202 2.07 -0.17 24.69
C HIS A 202 2.23 0.91 25.77
N THR A 203 1.92 0.62 27.03
CA THR A 203 2.19 1.56 28.16
C THR A 203 3.70 1.74 28.44
N GLY A 204 4.50 0.72 28.13
CA GLY A 204 5.96 0.70 28.20
C GLY A 204 6.64 0.85 26.84
N GLY A 205 7.97 0.90 26.83
CA GLY A 205 8.76 0.96 25.60
C GLY A 205 8.75 2.35 24.97
N ASN A 206 9.42 3.32 25.60
CA ASN A 206 9.49 4.68 25.08
C ASN A 206 10.10 4.72 23.67
N CYS A 207 9.59 5.61 22.83
CA CYS A 207 10.09 5.80 21.47
C CYS A 207 10.17 7.30 21.12
N PRO A 208 11.38 7.84 20.91
CA PRO A 208 11.53 9.26 20.60
C PRO A 208 10.88 9.64 19.25
N LEU A 209 10.79 8.71 18.30
CA LEU A 209 10.20 8.99 16.97
C LEU A 209 8.67 9.18 17.00
N THR A 210 8.01 8.90 18.12
CA THR A 210 6.54 8.98 18.22
C THR A 210 6.04 10.35 18.68
N ASN A 211 6.93 11.30 18.99
CA ASN A 211 6.54 12.64 19.42
C ASN A 211 7.68 13.65 19.26
N GLY A 212 7.35 14.91 19.00
CA GLY A 212 8.29 16.04 18.94
C GLY A 212 8.47 16.78 20.25
N HIS A 213 8.00 16.25 21.38
CA HIS A 213 8.13 16.91 22.68
C HIS A 213 9.59 16.89 23.17
N GLY A 214 9.95 17.88 24.01
CA GLY A 214 11.32 18.00 24.56
C GLY A 214 11.69 16.93 25.60
N ALA A 215 10.70 16.25 26.17
CA ALA A 215 10.92 15.10 27.05
C ALA A 215 10.51 13.82 26.30
N ASN A 216 11.41 12.84 26.22
CA ASN A 216 11.18 11.52 25.58
C ASN A 216 10.76 11.56 24.09
N GLY A 217 10.98 12.68 23.41
CA GLY A 217 10.68 12.89 21.99
C GLY A 217 11.90 13.31 21.18
N LEU A 218 11.66 13.77 19.97
CA LEU A 218 12.68 14.32 19.06
C LEU A 218 13.13 15.73 19.43
N GLY A 219 12.36 16.46 20.23
CA GLY A 219 12.72 17.79 20.67
C GLY A 219 13.89 17.74 21.66
N ASP A 220 14.86 18.64 21.51
CA ASP A 220 15.95 18.81 22.46
C ASP A 220 15.86 20.21 23.08
N GLY A 221 15.85 20.27 24.42
CA GLY A 221 15.65 21.51 25.17
C GLY A 221 14.25 22.18 25.02
N GLY A 222 13.39 21.65 24.16
CA GLY A 222 12.04 22.17 23.88
C GLY A 222 11.29 21.29 22.86
N ALA A 223 10.01 21.57 22.65
CA ALA A 223 9.22 20.91 21.62
C ALA A 223 9.66 21.34 20.21
N LEU A 224 9.46 20.47 19.22
CA LEU A 224 9.52 20.85 17.81
C LEU A 224 8.50 21.96 17.52
N ALA A 225 8.81 22.83 16.54
CA ALA A 225 7.93 23.93 16.16
C ALA A 225 6.52 23.43 15.79
N ASP A 226 6.45 22.33 15.03
CA ASP A 226 5.20 21.75 14.54
C ASP A 226 5.24 20.21 14.61
N GLY A 227 4.05 19.60 14.57
CA GLY A 227 3.91 18.18 14.29
C GLY A 227 4.25 17.86 12.83
N PHE A 228 4.50 16.59 12.53
CA PHE A 228 4.87 16.13 11.19
C PHE A 228 4.21 14.81 10.84
N SER A 229 4.20 14.44 9.55
CA SER A 229 3.62 13.19 9.10
C SER A 229 4.66 12.26 8.49
N VAL A 230 4.49 10.96 8.72
CA VAL A 230 5.28 9.87 8.11
C VAL A 230 4.35 8.92 7.35
N LEU A 231 4.91 7.88 6.73
CA LEU A 231 4.12 6.89 5.96
C LEU A 231 3.24 7.57 4.90
N ALA A 232 3.83 8.47 4.11
CA ALA A 232 3.13 9.27 3.10
C ALA A 232 1.91 10.06 3.62
N GLY A 233 1.87 10.42 4.91
CA GLY A 233 0.77 11.18 5.50
C GLY A 233 -0.20 10.34 6.34
N TYR A 234 -0.06 9.02 6.37
CA TYR A 234 -0.93 8.12 7.12
C TYR A 234 -0.80 8.29 8.64
N LEU A 235 0.41 8.53 9.15
CA LEU A 235 0.66 8.69 10.58
C LEU A 235 1.12 10.11 10.88
N GLU A 236 0.41 10.81 11.77
CA GLU A 236 0.79 12.10 12.32
C GLU A 236 1.48 11.94 13.68
N ILE A 237 2.62 12.61 13.79
CA ILE A 237 3.43 12.70 14.98
C ILE A 237 3.26 14.10 15.58
N PRO A 238 2.70 14.24 16.79
CA PRO A 238 2.49 15.53 17.42
C PRO A 238 3.82 16.12 17.90
N ASN A 239 3.91 17.44 18.05
CA ASN A 239 5.04 18.10 18.74
C ASN A 239 4.88 18.15 20.27
N SER A 240 3.83 17.54 20.82
CA SER A 240 3.53 17.47 22.23
C SER A 240 3.58 16.03 22.74
N ALA A 241 3.43 15.82 24.04
CA ALA A 241 3.27 14.49 24.65
C ALA A 241 1.85 13.93 24.44
N ALA A 242 1.19 14.27 23.34
CA ALA A 242 -0.11 13.73 22.96
C ALA A 242 0.03 12.38 22.23
N PRO A 243 -1.03 11.56 22.18
CA PRO A 243 -1.06 10.36 21.34
C PRO A 243 -0.83 10.67 19.86
N LEU A 244 -0.30 9.66 19.15
CA LEU A 244 -0.23 9.68 17.69
C LEU A 244 -1.63 9.70 17.08
N ASN A 245 -1.75 10.28 15.87
CA ASN A 245 -2.99 10.26 15.10
C ASN A 245 -2.81 9.52 13.77
N ILE A 246 -3.79 8.70 13.39
CA ILE A 246 -3.85 8.10 12.07
C ILE A 246 -4.79 8.95 11.21
N LYS A 247 -4.31 9.43 10.07
CA LYS A 247 -5.19 10.03 9.06
C LYS A 247 -5.96 8.93 8.37
N SER A 248 -7.26 9.15 8.15
CA SER A 248 -8.05 8.25 7.31
C SER A 248 -7.37 8.11 5.95
N VAL A 249 -7.14 6.86 5.55
CA VAL A 249 -6.54 6.51 4.27
C VAL A 249 -7.46 6.90 3.09
N GLU A 250 -8.75 7.11 3.36
CA GLU A 250 -9.74 7.64 2.40
C GLU A 250 -9.50 9.13 2.07
N LYS A 251 -8.80 9.88 2.94
CA LYS A 251 -8.52 11.32 2.75
C LYS A 251 -7.15 11.58 2.10
N MET A 252 -6.42 10.54 1.70
CA MET A 252 -5.09 10.67 1.08
C MET A 252 -5.17 11.07 -0.42
N GLU A 253 -6.36 11.13 -1.01
CA GLU A 253 -6.59 11.52 -2.42
C GLU A 253 -6.34 13.02 -2.70
N GLU A 254 -6.29 13.90 -1.68
CA GLU A 254 -6.22 15.35 -1.90
C GLU A 254 -4.81 15.89 -2.22
N ARG A 255 -3.75 15.09 -2.16
CA ARG A 255 -2.37 15.62 -2.21
C ARG A 255 -1.59 15.40 -3.51
N HIS A 256 -2.20 14.80 -4.54
CA HIS A 256 -1.56 14.58 -5.84
C HIS A 256 -2.27 15.25 -7.03
N GLY A 257 -3.20 16.17 -6.76
CA GLY A 257 -3.78 17.06 -7.77
C GLY A 257 -3.33 18.50 -7.58
N ASN A 258 -2.16 18.84 -8.12
CA ASN A 258 -1.77 20.20 -8.53
C ASN A 258 -0.61 20.10 -9.52
#